data_AF-A0A8S3JGI7-F1
#
_entry.id   AF-A0A8S3JGI7-F1
#
_cell.length_a   1.000
_cell.length_b   1.000
_cell.length_c   1.000
_cell.angle_alpha   90.00
_cell.angle_beta   90.00
_cell.angle_gamma   90.00
#
_symmetry.space_group_name_H-M   'P 1'
#
loop_
_entity.id
_entity.type
_entity.pdbx_description
1 polymer ?
#
loop_
_entity_poly.entity_id
_entity_poly.type
_entity_poly.pdbx_seq_one_letter_code
_entity_poly.pdbx_strand_id
1 'polypeptide(L)'
;MDEKHKPFRKQTTGIKAERRKKKKKEGDSDQQNASAASTLEEAKRRNPKAFSIQNPIKAQQEFKRTQDIKEKRIHLPEVDRSPLEPPPVVVALIGPAKVGKSLLMKCLIKHFTRQKLTDIRGPVTIVS
;
A
#
# COMPACT_ATOMS: atom_id res chain seq x y z
N MET A 1 -27.16 1.88 62.49
CA MET A 1 -27.41 3.20 61.86
C MET A 1 -26.12 3.61 61.17
N ASP A 2 -26.10 3.53 59.84
CA ASP A 2 -24.88 3.62 59.04
C ASP A 2 -24.26 5.02 59.08
N GLU A 3 -23.02 5.12 59.56
CA GLU A 3 -22.27 6.37 59.59
C GLU A 3 -21.76 6.74 58.18
N LYS A 4 -22.39 7.74 57.57
CA LYS A 4 -21.90 8.35 56.33
C LYS A 4 -20.82 9.40 56.64
N HIS A 5 -19.57 9.09 56.31
CA HIS A 5 -18.48 10.05 56.39
C HIS A 5 -18.55 11.14 55.30
N LYS A 6 -18.18 12.37 55.66
CA LYS A 6 -18.14 13.52 54.75
C LYS A 6 -17.11 13.30 53.62
N PRO A 7 -17.48 13.55 52.36
CA PRO A 7 -16.55 13.41 51.25
C PRO A 7 -15.50 14.52 51.24
N PHE A 8 -14.23 14.16 51.01
CA PHE A 8 -13.15 15.12 50.82
C PHE A 8 -13.30 15.93 49.53
N ARG A 9 -13.00 17.23 49.61
CA ARG A 9 -13.04 18.16 48.49
C ARG A 9 -11.99 17.79 47.43
N LYS A 10 -12.42 17.61 46.19
CA LYS A 10 -11.53 17.30 45.07
C LYS A 10 -10.90 18.59 44.55
N GLN A 11 -9.59 18.58 44.35
CA GLN A 11 -8.86 19.68 43.72
C GLN A 11 -9.24 19.77 42.23
N THR A 12 -9.54 20.98 41.77
CA THR A 12 -10.01 21.28 40.41
C THR A 12 -8.91 21.76 39.47
N THR A 13 -7.72 22.08 40.01
CA THR A 13 -6.57 22.63 39.29
C THR A 13 -5.28 21.85 39.58
N GLY A 14 -4.29 21.99 38.70
CA GLY A 14 -2.96 21.38 38.82
C GLY A 14 -2.82 20.00 38.17
N ILE A 15 -1.56 19.54 38.05
CA ILE A 15 -1.14 18.32 37.32
C ILE A 15 -1.91 17.07 37.81
N LYS A 16 -2.25 17.02 39.11
CA LYS A 16 -3.01 15.91 39.71
C LYS A 16 -4.49 15.91 39.29
N ALA A 17 -5.10 17.08 39.05
CA ALA A 17 -6.46 17.21 38.55
C ALA A 17 -6.55 16.81 37.07
N GLU A 18 -5.57 17.21 36.25
CA GLU A 18 -5.49 16.82 34.84
C GLU A 18 -5.30 15.30 34.67
N ARG A 19 -4.43 14.68 35.47
CA ARG A 19 -4.25 13.22 35.49
C ARG A 19 -5.54 12.48 35.85
N ARG A 20 -6.34 13.00 36.81
CA ARG A 20 -7.64 12.42 37.18
C ARG A 20 -8.71 12.59 36.10
N LYS A 21 -8.70 13.69 35.34
CA LYS A 21 -9.59 13.89 34.19
C LYS A 21 -9.25 12.95 33.03
N LYS A 22 -7.96 12.75 32.71
CA LYS A 22 -7.52 11.80 31.67
C LYS A 22 -7.96 10.36 31.98
N LYS A 23 -7.74 9.88 33.22
CA LYS A 23 -8.19 8.56 33.66
C LYS A 23 -9.70 8.32 33.55
N LYS A 24 -10.52 9.37 33.74
CA LYS A 24 -11.98 9.25 33.58
C LYS A 24 -12.42 9.17 32.13
N LYS A 25 -11.71 9.83 31.20
CA LYS A 25 -12.03 9.79 29.77
C LYS A 25 -11.68 8.46 29.10
N GLU A 26 -10.66 7.76 29.60
CA GLU A 26 -10.24 6.46 29.07
C GLU A 26 -11.18 5.30 29.45
N GLY A 27 -12.04 5.46 30.46
CA GLY A 27 -12.90 4.38 30.98
C GLY A 27 -14.33 4.35 30.43
N ASP A 28 -14.72 5.25 29.53
CA ASP A 28 -16.14 5.50 29.18
C ASP A 28 -16.46 5.35 27.68
N SER A 29 -15.55 4.79 26.87
CA SER A 29 -15.67 4.73 25.41
C SER A 29 -15.78 3.32 24.82
N ASP A 30 -16.29 2.35 25.59
CA ASP A 30 -16.36 0.95 25.16
C ASP A 30 -17.81 0.46 25.07
N GLN A 31 -18.42 0.64 23.90
CA GLN A 31 -19.58 -0.14 23.44
C GLN A 31 -19.87 0.24 21.98
N GLN A 32 -19.18 -0.40 21.01
CA GLN A 32 -19.68 -0.77 19.67
C GLN A 32 -18.51 -1.27 18.81
N ASN A 33 -18.68 -2.44 18.17
CA ASN A 33 -17.85 -3.09 17.12
C ASN A 33 -16.92 -4.25 17.55
N ALA A 34 -17.51 -5.45 17.67
CA ALA A 34 -16.93 -6.63 18.33
C ALA A 34 -15.82 -7.41 17.58
N SER A 35 -15.59 -7.22 16.27
CA SER A 35 -14.59 -8.03 15.53
C SER A 35 -13.21 -7.39 15.39
N ALA A 36 -13.13 -6.06 15.35
CA ALA A 36 -11.87 -5.31 15.49
C ALA A 36 -11.52 -5.03 16.96
N ALA A 37 -12.50 -5.17 17.87
CA ALA A 37 -12.35 -4.89 19.29
C ALA A 37 -11.48 -5.91 20.04
N SER A 38 -11.42 -7.19 19.66
CA SER A 38 -10.60 -8.18 20.38
C SER A 38 -9.11 -7.83 20.36
N THR A 39 -8.58 -7.45 19.19
CA THR A 39 -7.20 -6.97 19.04
C THR A 39 -6.98 -5.63 19.73
N LEU A 40 -8.00 -4.76 19.76
CA LEU A 40 -7.94 -3.45 20.42
C LEU A 40 -7.94 -3.57 21.95
N GLU A 41 -8.76 -4.44 22.51
CA GLU A 41 -8.81 -4.80 23.94
C GLU A 41 -7.48 -5.42 24.40
N GLU A 42 -6.87 -6.29 23.59
CA GLU A 42 -5.52 -6.83 23.86
C GLU A 42 -4.41 -5.80 23.66
N ALA A 43 -4.59 -4.82 22.78
CA ALA A 43 -3.67 -3.69 22.65
C ALA A 43 -3.76 -2.73 23.85
N LYS A 44 -4.95 -2.56 24.43
CA LYS A 44 -5.17 -1.80 25.69
C LYS A 44 -4.55 -2.51 26.90
N ARG A 45 -4.56 -3.85 26.93
CA ARG A 45 -3.90 -4.66 27.97
C ARG A 45 -2.37 -4.71 27.84
N ARG A 46 -1.81 -4.39 26.66
CA ARG A 46 -0.37 -4.35 26.41
C ARG A 46 0.25 -3.05 26.93
N ASN A 47 1.42 -3.15 27.57
CA ASN A 47 2.16 -1.98 28.05
C ASN A 47 2.75 -1.18 26.87
N PRO A 48 2.25 0.04 26.57
CA PRO A 48 2.68 0.81 25.39
C PRO A 48 4.16 1.22 25.42
N LYS A 49 4.78 1.25 26.61
CA LYS A 49 6.22 1.53 26.77
C LYS A 49 7.10 0.34 26.37
N ALA A 50 6.58 -0.88 26.43
CA ALA A 50 7.33 -2.07 26.04
C ALA A 50 7.34 -2.26 24.51
N PHE A 51 6.36 -1.71 23.80
CA PHE A 51 6.22 -1.80 22.33
C PHE A 51 6.63 -0.51 21.62
N SER A 52 7.44 0.34 22.27
CA SER A 52 8.00 1.52 21.63
C SER A 52 9.07 1.14 20.60
N ILE A 53 9.12 1.90 19.51
CA ILE A 53 10.15 1.75 18.49
C ILE A 53 11.49 2.18 19.08
N GLN A 54 12.53 1.36 18.92
CA GLN A 54 13.87 1.66 19.44
C GLN A 54 14.53 2.85 18.72
N ASN A 55 14.31 3.00 17.40
CA ASN A 55 14.86 4.09 16.61
C ASN A 55 13.76 4.86 15.85
N PRO A 56 13.35 6.05 16.33
CA PRO A 56 12.26 6.81 15.72
C PRO A 56 12.64 7.38 14.35
N ILE A 57 13.90 7.77 14.14
CA ILE A 57 14.36 8.39 12.89
C ILE A 57 14.33 7.37 11.74
N LYS A 58 14.86 6.16 11.98
CA LYS A 58 14.83 5.09 10.99
C LYS A 58 13.40 4.65 10.67
N ALA A 59 12.57 4.47 11.70
CA ALA A 59 11.18 4.08 11.50
C ALA A 59 10.38 5.13 10.71
N GLN A 60 10.62 6.43 10.95
CA GLN A 60 10.00 7.48 10.15
C GLN A 60 10.41 7.40 8.67
N GLN A 61 11.69 7.15 8.40
CA GLN A 61 12.21 7.04 7.04
C GLN A 61 11.64 5.83 6.30
N GLU A 62 11.57 4.67 6.97
CA GLU A 62 10.98 3.45 6.43
C GLU A 62 9.48 3.58 6.22
N PHE A 63 8.77 4.19 7.18
CA PHE A 63 7.34 4.47 7.05
C PHE A 63 7.08 5.34 5.83
N LYS A 64 7.80 6.45 5.68
CA LYS A 64 7.68 7.33 4.50
C LYS A 64 7.91 6.56 3.20
N ARG A 65 9.03 5.82 3.09
CA ARG A 65 9.34 5.04 1.88
C ARG A 65 8.26 3.99 1.58
N THR A 66 7.75 3.32 2.60
CA THR A 66 6.72 2.28 2.45
C THR A 66 5.40 2.89 1.97
N GLN A 67 5.00 4.03 2.53
CA GLN A 67 3.81 4.75 2.07
C GLN A 67 3.99 5.26 0.64
N ASP A 68 5.14 5.85 0.30
CA ASP A 68 5.42 6.32 -1.07
C ASP A 68 5.36 5.18 -2.09
N ILE A 69 5.89 4.00 -1.75
CA ILE A 69 5.83 2.81 -2.63
C ILE A 69 4.39 2.31 -2.76
N LYS A 70 3.63 2.27 -1.65
CA LYS A 70 2.23 1.86 -1.68
C LYS A 70 1.40 2.80 -2.54
N GLU A 71 1.56 4.10 -2.36
CA GLU A 71 0.83 5.12 -3.12
C GLU A 71 1.12 5.03 -4.61
N LYS A 72 2.39 4.87 -5.00
CA LYS A 72 2.78 4.66 -6.40
C LYS A 72 2.23 3.37 -7.02
N ARG A 73 1.86 2.37 -6.20
CA ARG A 73 1.27 1.10 -6.67
C ARG A 73 -0.24 1.16 -6.82
N ILE A 74 -0.91 2.14 -6.21
CA ILE A 74 -2.37 2.25 -6.30
C ILE A 74 -2.72 2.76 -7.70
N HIS A 75 -3.42 1.93 -8.47
CA HIS A 75 -3.97 2.26 -9.78
C HIS A 75 -5.51 2.24 -9.69
N LEU A 76 -6.18 2.93 -10.60
CA LEU A 76 -7.65 2.86 -10.71
C LEU A 76 -8.05 1.41 -11.01
N PRO A 77 -9.03 0.82 -10.29
CA PRO A 77 -9.51 -0.51 -10.62
C PRO A 77 -10.23 -0.48 -11.96
N GLU A 78 -9.65 -1.10 -12.97
CA GLU A 78 -10.23 -1.29 -14.29
C GLU A 78 -10.65 -2.76 -14.48
N VAL A 79 -11.75 -2.97 -15.21
CA VAL A 79 -12.24 -4.32 -15.51
C VAL A 79 -11.40 -4.90 -16.64
N ASP A 80 -10.68 -6.00 -16.36
CA ASP A 80 -10.00 -6.75 -17.41
C ASP A 80 -11.03 -7.47 -18.30
N ARG A 81 -10.92 -7.26 -19.60
CA ARG A 81 -11.76 -7.87 -20.65
C ARG A 81 -10.98 -8.85 -21.52
N SER A 82 -9.78 -9.25 -21.08
CA SER A 82 -8.94 -10.17 -21.83
C SER A 82 -9.61 -11.55 -21.98
N PRO A 83 -9.68 -12.11 -23.21
CA PRO A 83 -10.17 -13.47 -23.43
C PRO A 83 -9.15 -14.51 -22.91
N LEU A 84 -9.58 -15.76 -22.76
CA LEU A 84 -8.74 -16.86 -22.23
C LEU A 84 -7.48 -17.10 -23.07
N GLU A 85 -7.59 -17.00 -24.39
CA GLU A 85 -6.44 -17.01 -25.30
C GLU A 85 -6.16 -15.57 -25.75
N PRO A 86 -5.03 -14.98 -25.36
CA PRO A 86 -4.72 -13.61 -25.71
C PRO A 86 -4.41 -13.50 -27.21
N PRO A 87 -4.89 -12.44 -27.89
CA PRO A 87 -4.52 -12.19 -29.27
C PRO A 87 -3.00 -11.89 -29.40
N PRO A 88 -2.42 -12.02 -30.60
CA PRO A 88 -1.00 -11.73 -30.82
C PRO A 88 -0.67 -10.27 -30.48
N VAL A 89 0.40 -10.07 -29.70
CA VAL A 89 0.87 -8.73 -29.30
C VAL A 89 1.34 -7.95 -30.52
N VAL A 90 0.76 -6.77 -30.74
CA VAL A 90 1.12 -5.90 -31.87
C VAL A 90 2.26 -4.98 -31.47
N VAL A 91 3.41 -5.13 -32.13
CA VAL A 91 4.60 -4.28 -31.94
C VAL A 91 4.82 -3.43 -33.19
N ALA A 92 4.80 -2.09 -33.04
CA ALA A 92 5.02 -1.15 -34.13
C ALA A 92 6.45 -0.58 -34.10
N LEU A 93 7.12 -0.56 -35.26
CA LEU A 93 8.44 0.07 -35.43
C LEU A 93 8.27 1.49 -35.98
N ILE A 94 8.52 2.49 -35.14
CA ILE A 94 8.32 3.91 -35.46
C ILE A 94 9.68 4.63 -35.43
N GLY A 95 9.86 5.62 -36.30
CA GLY A 95 11.07 6.45 -36.35
C GLY A 95 11.20 7.24 -37.66
N PRO A 96 12.19 8.13 -37.76
CA PRO A 96 12.44 8.93 -38.97
C PRO A 96 12.73 8.08 -40.22
N ALA A 97 12.77 8.72 -41.39
CA ALA A 97 13.16 8.05 -42.62
C ALA A 97 14.63 7.61 -42.55
N LYS A 98 14.96 6.48 -43.21
CA LYS A 98 16.34 5.95 -43.38
C LYS A 98 17.09 5.50 -42.11
N VAL A 99 16.44 5.40 -40.94
CA VAL A 99 17.05 4.89 -39.70
C VAL A 99 17.16 3.35 -39.62
N GLY A 100 16.84 2.62 -40.69
CA GLY A 100 16.94 1.16 -40.72
C GLY A 100 15.76 0.41 -40.08
N LYS A 101 14.57 1.01 -39.98
CA LYS A 101 13.36 0.34 -39.45
C LYS A 101 13.05 -1.01 -40.13
N SER A 102 13.17 -1.06 -41.46
CA SER A 102 13.00 -2.29 -42.24
C SER A 102 14.10 -3.31 -41.98
N LEU A 103 15.33 -2.86 -41.69
CA LEU A 103 16.44 -3.75 -41.35
C LEU A 103 16.21 -4.41 -39.99
N LEU A 104 15.77 -3.64 -38.98
CA LEU A 104 15.45 -4.19 -37.66
C LEU A 104 14.36 -5.28 -37.75
N MET A 105 13.31 -5.02 -38.52
CA MET A 105 12.25 -6.01 -38.78
C MET A 105 12.81 -7.29 -39.42
N LYS A 106 13.65 -7.16 -40.47
CA LYS A 106 14.31 -8.32 -41.11
C LYS A 106 15.21 -9.09 -40.15
N CYS A 107 15.98 -8.39 -39.31
CA CYS A 107 16.87 -9.00 -38.33
C CYS A 107 16.10 -9.78 -37.26
N LEU A 108 15.00 -9.23 -36.75
CA LEU A 108 14.14 -9.90 -35.76
C LEU A 108 13.50 -11.17 -36.34
N ILE A 109 12.93 -11.08 -37.54
CA ILE A 109 12.33 -12.24 -38.21
C ILE A 109 13.39 -13.32 -38.43
N LYS A 110 14.57 -12.94 -38.93
CA LYS A 110 15.70 -13.86 -39.11
C LYS A 110 16.15 -14.48 -37.79
N HIS A 111 16.13 -13.73 -36.69
CA HIS A 111 16.55 -14.24 -35.38
C HIS A 111 15.60 -15.33 -34.87
N PHE A 112 14.29 -15.08 -34.91
CA PHE A 112 13.28 -15.99 -34.39
C PHE A 112 12.98 -17.16 -35.33
N THR A 113 12.74 -16.89 -36.61
CA THR A 113 12.31 -17.91 -37.58
C THR A 113 13.47 -18.60 -38.29
N ARG A 114 14.70 -18.08 -38.16
CA ARG A 114 15.89 -18.47 -38.94
C ARG A 114 15.73 -18.34 -40.46
N GLN A 115 14.66 -17.67 -40.93
CA GLN A 115 14.39 -17.43 -42.35
C GLN A 115 14.83 -16.01 -42.75
N LYS A 116 15.41 -15.88 -43.95
CA LYS A 116 15.81 -14.58 -44.49
C LYS A 116 14.70 -14.05 -45.41
N LEU A 117 14.00 -13.00 -45.00
CA LEU A 117 13.04 -12.30 -45.84
C LEU A 117 13.70 -11.10 -46.52
N THR A 118 13.58 -11.02 -47.85
CA THR A 118 14.21 -9.98 -48.68
C THR A 118 13.39 -8.69 -48.67
N ASP A 119 12.08 -8.76 -48.94
CA ASP A 119 11.18 -7.62 -48.92
C ASP A 119 10.00 -7.89 -48.01
N ILE A 120 9.76 -6.98 -47.07
CA ILE A 120 8.66 -7.09 -46.11
C ILE A 120 7.74 -5.91 -46.31
N ARG A 121 6.48 -6.22 -46.65
CA ARG A 121 5.40 -5.24 -46.78
C ARG A 121 4.20 -5.78 -46.00
N GLY A 122 3.68 -4.96 -45.09
CA GLY A 122 2.53 -5.33 -44.25
C GLY A 122 2.91 -5.91 -42.87
N PRO A 123 1.91 -6.29 -42.08
CA PRO A 123 2.12 -6.88 -40.76
C PRO A 123 2.71 -8.28 -40.86
N VAL A 124 3.61 -8.62 -39.95
CA VAL A 124 4.23 -9.94 -39.85
C VAL A 124 3.98 -10.48 -38.45
N THR A 125 3.40 -11.68 -38.37
CA THR A 125 3.21 -12.42 -37.12
C THR A 125 4.32 -13.43 -36.96
N ILE A 126 5.01 -13.40 -35.83
CA ILE A 126 6.06 -14.36 -35.47
C ILE A 126 5.55 -15.14 -34.26
N VAL A 127 5.68 -16.46 -34.32
CA VAL A 127 5.49 -17.35 -33.17
C VAL A 127 6.89 -17.78 -32.73
N SER A 128 7.25 -17.50 -31.47
CA SER A 128 8.53 -17.89 -30.86
C SER A 128 8.36 -19.08 -29.93
#